data_AF-A0A3D2X1J8-F1
#
_entry.id   AF-A0A3D2X1J8-F1
#
_cell.length_a   1.000
_cell.length_b   1.000
_cell.length_c   1.000
_cell.angle_alpha   90.00
_cell.angle_beta   90.00
_cell.angle_gamma   90.00
#
_symmetry.space_group_name_H-M   'P 1'
#
loop_
_entity.id
_entity.type
_entity.pdbx_description
1 polymer ?
#
loop_
_entity_poly.entity_id
_entity_poly.type
_entity_poly.pdbx_seq_one_letter_code
_entity_poly.pdbx_strand_id
1 'polypeptide(L)'
;VYNVIIEPKVVLTDEDYLEPTVEALSSVFGLDAAELTSLIHEKSTSSYQRLLKQVTIDVVDQFENLKKENRNIKGVWFEEEYKRIYPYGSLASHVIGYTSAGDVGTWGIEEYYNSSLNGTNGRVYGFYDSELNLTRTRKEAINGYSIVSTIDSNIQRIVEEHIKKFQEEIGANNVSVIVSNPNNGEIYAMATNLGFDLNNPYDLSAYYDEVEIASMSEEDKEKALNSMWRNFSISDTYEPGSTFKPFTVASALEEHLITPETTFQCNGVQRVGGHNIRCNARHGTVTLAQSLMKSCNPSMMAIGEKEGASLFHTYQDHFFFGKKTGVDLPGESEGILISEDKLHVTELATSSFGQGFNVTMIQMVGGFASLVNGGHYYQPHVVKEIVTDQGTTIDEKEQYPINETVSTETSEFIREAMYLTVQDGTAKPAQVKGYLVGGKTGTAQKLPRSSKKYVVSFIGCVPTDDPQVVIYVVIDEVHDETKKASSTVATTLTSQILKDILPFLEVYPEGEIEYKVDLPVIKDGEEGQVGEGQQGEQGNQGNSGEDNYVGFDDSQADAIPDTMSD
;
A
#
# COMPACT_ATOMS: atom_id res chain seq x y z
N VAL A 1 -15.72 28.11 4.29
CA VAL A 1 -16.16 28.91 3.12
C VAL A 1 -17.65 29.19 3.27
N TYR A 2 -18.26 30.00 2.41
CA TYR A 2 -19.68 30.36 2.57
C TYR A 2 -20.46 30.15 1.27
N ASN A 3 -21.73 29.78 1.41
CA ASN A 3 -22.70 29.85 0.33
C ASN A 3 -23.45 31.18 0.43
N VAL A 4 -23.61 31.85 -0.70
CA VAL A 4 -24.36 33.11 -0.78
C VAL A 4 -25.82 32.77 -1.01
N ILE A 5 -26.67 33.06 -0.03
CA ILE A 5 -28.10 32.79 -0.08
C ILE A 5 -28.85 34.11 -0.25
N ILE A 6 -29.79 34.11 -1.20
CA ILE A 6 -30.78 35.17 -1.35
C ILE A 6 -32.17 34.64 -1.00
N GLU A 7 -32.98 35.50 -0.39
CA GLU A 7 -34.38 35.30 -0.07
C GLU A 7 -35.21 36.23 -0.96
N PRO A 8 -35.59 35.81 -2.18
CA PRO A 8 -36.37 36.65 -3.08
C PRO A 8 -37.63 37.22 -2.44
N LYS A 9 -38.29 36.42 -1.58
CA LYS A 9 -39.47 36.85 -0.82
C LYS A 9 -39.20 38.09 0.05
N VAL A 10 -38.01 38.20 0.65
CA VAL A 10 -37.62 39.34 1.49
C VAL A 10 -37.23 40.53 0.61
N VAL A 11 -36.47 40.30 -0.45
CA VAL A 11 -36.05 41.35 -1.39
C VAL A 11 -37.25 42.04 -2.02
N LEU A 12 -38.32 41.30 -2.34
CA LEU A 12 -39.54 41.84 -2.96
C LEU A 12 -40.57 42.40 -1.97
N THR A 13 -40.23 42.50 -0.67
CA THR A 13 -41.16 43.11 0.31
C THR A 13 -41.27 44.63 0.19
N ASP A 14 -40.25 45.28 -0.37
CA ASP A 14 -40.18 46.72 -0.58
C ASP A 14 -39.50 47.00 -1.93
N GLU A 15 -40.04 47.93 -2.71
CA GLU A 15 -39.48 48.31 -4.02
C GLU A 15 -38.08 48.91 -3.86
N ASP A 16 -37.78 49.53 -2.72
CA ASP A 16 -36.49 50.15 -2.41
C ASP A 16 -35.37 49.14 -2.15
N TYR A 17 -35.66 47.83 -2.03
CA TYR A 17 -34.66 46.80 -1.72
C TYR A 17 -34.04 46.14 -2.95
N LEU A 18 -34.79 46.03 -4.05
CA LEU A 18 -34.39 45.22 -5.20
C LEU A 18 -33.10 45.73 -5.85
N GLU A 19 -33.11 46.99 -6.29
CA GLU A 19 -31.98 47.59 -7.02
C GLU A 19 -30.70 47.65 -6.15
N PRO A 20 -30.72 48.13 -4.89
CA PRO A 20 -29.52 48.12 -4.04
C PRO A 20 -28.97 46.73 -3.74
N THR A 21 -29.86 45.74 -3.56
CA THR A 21 -29.43 44.36 -3.27
C THR A 21 -28.78 43.73 -4.51
N VAL A 22 -29.36 43.92 -5.69
CA VAL A 22 -28.81 43.41 -6.95
C VAL A 22 -27.46 44.08 -7.28
N GLU A 23 -27.35 45.40 -7.08
CA GLU A 23 -26.09 46.13 -7.30
C GLU A 23 -24.98 45.66 -6.35
N ALA A 24 -25.29 45.46 -5.07
CA ALA A 24 -24.33 44.93 -4.10
C ALA A 24 -23.88 43.51 -4.45
N LEU A 25 -24.81 42.65 -4.86
CA LEU A 25 -24.48 41.28 -5.29
C LEU A 25 -23.63 41.27 -6.56
N SER A 26 -23.96 42.12 -7.53
CA SER A 26 -23.24 42.24 -8.78
C SER A 26 -21.83 42.79 -8.58
N SER A 27 -21.68 43.84 -7.77
CA SER A 27 -20.39 44.49 -7.51
C SER A 27 -19.41 43.63 -6.73
N VAL A 28 -19.88 42.91 -5.69
CA VAL A 28 -18.99 42.09 -4.85
C VAL A 28 -18.73 40.72 -5.47
N PHE A 29 -19.75 40.09 -6.04
CA PHE A 29 -19.66 38.71 -6.50
C PHE A 29 -19.57 38.55 -8.02
N GLY A 30 -19.59 39.65 -8.79
CA GLY A 30 -19.49 39.62 -10.24
C GLY A 30 -20.70 38.96 -10.93
N LEU A 31 -21.83 38.87 -10.26
CA LEU A 31 -23.06 38.28 -10.78
C LEU A 31 -23.75 39.22 -11.77
N ASP A 32 -24.33 38.68 -12.85
CA ASP A 32 -25.08 39.49 -13.80
C ASP A 32 -26.38 40.02 -13.17
N ALA A 33 -26.56 41.33 -13.21
CA ALA A 33 -27.68 42.00 -12.56
C ALA A 33 -29.04 41.66 -13.20
N ALA A 34 -29.08 41.44 -14.52
CA ALA A 34 -30.31 41.12 -15.23
C ALA A 34 -30.75 39.68 -14.97
N GLU A 35 -29.81 38.74 -14.91
CA GLU A 35 -30.05 37.36 -14.51
C GLU A 35 -30.53 37.27 -13.06
N LEU A 36 -29.88 37.99 -12.14
CA LEU A 36 -30.28 38.05 -10.73
C LEU A 36 -31.71 38.60 -10.55
N THR A 37 -32.01 39.72 -11.20
CA THR A 37 -33.35 40.34 -11.14
C THR A 37 -34.40 39.36 -11.66
N SER A 38 -34.11 38.69 -12.78
CA SER A 38 -35.00 37.68 -13.37
C SER A 38 -35.23 36.50 -12.41
N LEU A 39 -34.17 35.97 -11.80
CA LEU A 39 -34.24 34.89 -10.81
C LEU A 39 -35.08 35.28 -9.60
N ILE A 40 -34.88 36.49 -9.06
CA ILE A 40 -35.62 37.00 -7.90
C ILE A 40 -37.12 37.07 -8.20
N HIS A 41 -37.52 37.58 -9.37
CA HIS A 41 -38.93 37.63 -9.76
C HIS A 41 -39.50 36.23 -10.05
N GLU A 42 -38.77 35.36 -10.74
CA GLU A 42 -39.20 33.98 -11.03
C GLU A 42 -39.43 33.19 -9.74
N LYS A 43 -38.55 33.36 -8.74
CA LYS A 43 -38.59 32.67 -7.45
C LYS A 43 -39.18 33.55 -6.34
N SER A 44 -40.08 34.47 -6.67
CA SER A 44 -40.60 35.53 -5.78
C SER A 44 -41.17 35.09 -4.43
N THR A 45 -41.64 33.85 -4.29
CA THR A 45 -42.17 33.31 -3.03
C THR A 45 -41.13 32.54 -2.20
N SER A 46 -39.92 32.36 -2.73
CA SER A 46 -38.86 31.57 -2.11
C SER A 46 -38.16 32.33 -0.99
N SER A 47 -37.90 31.64 0.12
CA SER A 47 -37.07 32.12 1.23
C SER A 47 -35.68 31.48 1.23
N TYR A 48 -35.29 30.84 0.13
CA TYR A 48 -33.95 30.26 -0.01
C TYR A 48 -33.63 30.06 -1.48
N GLN A 49 -32.66 30.79 -2.03
CA GLN A 49 -32.02 30.50 -3.31
C GLN A 49 -30.51 30.65 -3.12
N ARG A 50 -29.75 29.62 -3.48
CA ARG A 50 -28.29 29.66 -3.40
C ARG A 50 -27.72 30.22 -4.69
N LEU A 51 -27.05 31.37 -4.61
CA LEU A 51 -26.47 32.07 -5.75
C LEU A 51 -25.07 31.56 -6.07
N LEU A 52 -24.23 31.44 -5.04
CA LEU A 52 -22.85 31.02 -5.16
C LEU A 52 -22.49 30.02 -4.07
N LYS A 53 -21.48 29.21 -4.36
CA LYS A 53 -20.90 28.27 -3.42
C LYS A 53 -19.46 28.65 -3.08
N GLN A 54 -19.06 28.30 -1.86
CA GLN A 54 -17.67 28.33 -1.40
C GLN A 54 -16.94 29.68 -1.55
N VAL A 55 -17.62 30.81 -1.35
CA VAL A 55 -16.97 32.13 -1.29
C VAL A 55 -16.12 32.26 -0.02
N THR A 56 -15.02 33.02 -0.10
CA THR A 56 -14.11 33.24 1.03
C THR A 56 -14.68 34.24 2.03
N ILE A 57 -14.22 34.17 3.29
CA ILE A 57 -14.66 35.10 4.33
C ILE A 57 -14.36 36.56 3.97
N ASP A 58 -13.24 36.83 3.29
CA ASP A 58 -12.86 38.20 2.90
C ASP A 58 -13.90 38.83 1.95
N VAL A 59 -14.45 38.04 1.01
CA VAL A 59 -15.49 38.50 0.08
C VAL A 59 -16.83 38.65 0.80
N VAL A 60 -17.14 37.76 1.75
CA VAL A 60 -18.32 37.88 2.62
C VAL A 60 -18.26 39.17 3.44
N ASP A 61 -17.11 39.47 4.03
CA ASP A 61 -16.89 40.67 4.83
C ASP A 61 -17.03 41.95 4.00
N GLN A 62 -16.59 41.93 2.73
CA GLN A 62 -16.85 43.04 1.80
C GLN A 62 -18.34 43.29 1.61
N PHE A 63 -19.14 42.24 1.37
CA PHE A 63 -20.59 42.37 1.22
C PHE A 63 -21.28 42.81 2.52
N GLU A 64 -20.91 42.22 3.67
CA GLU A 64 -21.48 42.60 4.95
C GLU A 64 -21.16 44.05 5.34
N ASN A 65 -20.02 44.60 4.88
CA ASN A 65 -19.72 46.02 5.05
C ASN A 65 -20.63 46.91 4.19
N LEU A 66 -20.87 46.58 2.92
CA LEU A 66 -21.85 47.31 2.08
C LEU A 66 -23.25 47.27 2.70
N LYS A 67 -23.67 46.14 3.23
CA LYS A 67 -24.97 45.96 3.90
C LYS A 67 -25.11 46.79 5.19
N LYS A 68 -24.00 47.08 5.89
CA LYS A 68 -23.99 48.02 7.03
C LYS A 68 -24.13 49.47 6.58
N GLU A 69 -23.54 49.83 5.45
CA GLU A 69 -23.60 51.18 4.87
C GLU A 69 -24.95 51.49 4.23
N ASN A 70 -25.55 50.51 3.55
CA ASN A 70 -26.85 50.65 2.90
C ASN A 70 -27.89 49.69 3.51
N ARG A 71 -28.79 50.25 4.31
CA ARG A 71 -29.84 49.50 5.02
C ARG A 71 -30.87 48.84 4.09
N ASN A 72 -30.94 49.25 2.81
CA ASN A 72 -31.86 48.71 1.81
C ASN A 72 -31.34 47.41 1.18
N ILE A 73 -30.08 47.02 1.45
CA ILE A 73 -29.58 45.69 1.08
C ILE A 73 -30.23 44.66 2.01
N LYS A 74 -31.17 43.87 1.47
CA LYS A 74 -32.01 42.94 2.24
C LYS A 74 -32.03 41.56 1.60
N GLY A 75 -32.47 40.57 2.37
CA GLY A 75 -32.68 39.22 1.88
C GLY A 75 -31.41 38.46 1.50
N VAL A 76 -30.20 38.92 1.84
CA VAL A 76 -28.95 38.18 1.62
C VAL A 76 -28.33 37.77 2.94
N TRP A 77 -27.97 36.49 3.04
CA TRP A 77 -27.26 35.91 4.17
C TRP A 77 -26.30 34.82 3.70
N PHE A 78 -25.40 34.41 4.60
CA PHE A 78 -24.32 33.48 4.29
C PHE A 78 -24.49 32.21 5.12
N GLU A 79 -24.49 31.08 4.43
CA GLU A 79 -24.50 29.75 5.02
C GLU A 79 -23.06 29.23 5.09
N GLU A 80 -22.60 28.86 6.29
CA GLU A 80 -21.27 28.27 6.46
C GLU A 80 -21.22 26.89 5.80
N GLU A 81 -20.18 26.66 5.00
CA GLU A 81 -19.87 25.37 4.39
C GLU A 81 -18.41 25.01 4.70
N TYR A 82 -18.19 23.75 5.09
CA TYR A 82 -16.86 23.19 5.28
C TYR A 82 -16.32 22.72 3.92
N LYS A 83 -15.10 23.16 3.60
CA LYS A 83 -14.37 22.69 2.43
C LYS A 83 -13.24 21.78 2.89
N ARG A 84 -13.28 20.52 2.45
CA ARG A 84 -12.17 19.58 2.64
C ARG A 84 -11.06 19.93 1.65
N ILE A 85 -9.82 19.98 2.13
CA ILE A 85 -8.63 20.32 1.33
C ILE A 85 -7.58 19.25 1.62
N TYR A 86 -6.96 18.74 0.56
CA TYR A 86 -5.88 17.75 0.61
C TYR A 86 -4.57 18.43 0.20
N PRO A 87 -3.71 18.84 1.16
CA PRO A 87 -2.53 19.65 0.87
C PRO A 87 -1.50 18.97 -0.03
N TYR A 88 -1.47 17.63 -0.01
CA TYR A 88 -0.57 16.82 -0.83
C TYR A 88 -1.21 16.30 -2.13
N GLY A 89 -2.40 16.81 -2.50
CA GLY A 89 -3.07 16.46 -3.75
C GLY A 89 -3.39 14.97 -3.84
N SER A 90 -2.62 14.25 -4.64
CA SER A 90 -2.81 12.82 -4.93
C SER A 90 -2.09 11.85 -3.99
N LEU A 91 -1.23 12.33 -3.10
CA LEU A 91 -0.43 11.47 -2.22
C LEU A 91 -1.35 10.57 -1.36
N ALA A 92 -1.10 9.27 -1.39
CA ALA A 92 -1.88 8.24 -0.67
C ALA A 92 -3.38 8.25 -1.00
N SER A 93 -3.78 8.59 -2.23
CA SER A 93 -5.19 8.81 -2.58
C SER A 93 -6.11 7.62 -2.24
N HIS A 94 -5.66 6.38 -2.44
CA HIS A 94 -6.43 5.17 -2.12
C HIS A 94 -6.52 4.84 -0.63
N VAL A 95 -5.61 5.38 0.19
CA VAL A 95 -5.63 5.22 1.64
C VAL A 95 -6.46 6.33 2.27
N ILE A 96 -6.28 7.58 1.82
CA ILE A 96 -6.99 8.73 2.39
C ILE A 96 -8.46 8.71 1.96
N GLY A 97 -8.75 8.51 0.68
CA GLY A 97 -10.09 8.73 0.12
C GLY A 97 -10.43 10.22 0.00
N TYR A 98 -11.69 10.52 -0.35
CA TYR A 98 -12.13 11.90 -0.57
C TYR A 98 -13.52 12.16 0.05
N THR A 99 -13.91 13.42 0.19
CA THR A 99 -15.28 13.80 0.58
C THR A 99 -16.12 14.20 -0.63
N SER A 100 -17.34 13.68 -0.77
CA SER A 100 -18.26 14.03 -1.87
C SER A 100 -19.19 15.21 -1.55
N ALA A 101 -19.51 15.43 -0.27
CA ALA A 101 -20.40 16.52 0.18
C ALA A 101 -19.82 17.35 1.35
N GLY A 102 -18.50 17.32 1.55
CA GLY A 102 -17.80 17.99 2.65
C GLY A 102 -17.87 17.25 3.99
N ASP A 103 -19.00 16.59 4.28
CA ASP A 103 -19.20 15.73 5.47
C ASP A 103 -19.32 14.23 5.11
N VAL A 104 -19.65 13.89 3.86
CA VAL A 104 -19.71 12.48 3.42
C VAL A 104 -18.35 12.05 2.87
N GLY A 105 -17.63 11.26 3.65
CA GLY A 105 -16.42 10.57 3.23
C GLY A 105 -16.73 9.43 2.26
N THR A 106 -15.84 9.20 1.30
CA THR A 106 -15.98 8.23 0.22
C THR A 106 -14.62 7.62 -0.04
N TRP A 107 -14.54 6.28 0.09
CA TRP A 107 -13.31 5.50 0.14
C TRP A 107 -12.36 5.89 1.28
N GLY A 108 -11.34 5.06 1.46
CA GLY A 108 -10.22 5.35 2.37
C GLY A 108 -10.60 5.57 3.83
N ILE A 109 -9.72 6.30 4.52
CA ILE A 109 -9.91 6.79 5.89
C ILE A 109 -11.12 7.71 5.98
N GLU A 110 -11.39 8.53 4.96
CA GLU A 110 -12.55 9.44 4.92
C GLU A 110 -13.86 8.69 5.14
N GLU A 111 -14.06 7.55 4.47
CA GLU A 111 -15.24 6.70 4.63
C GLU A 111 -15.17 5.85 5.91
N TYR A 112 -14.07 5.13 6.14
CA TYR A 112 -13.98 4.19 7.27
C TYR A 112 -14.18 4.90 8.61
N TYR A 113 -13.59 6.09 8.76
CA TYR A 113 -13.63 6.88 9.99
C TYR A 113 -14.55 8.09 9.90
N ASN A 114 -15.50 8.11 8.94
CA ASN A 114 -16.35 9.28 8.71
C ASN A 114 -17.09 9.76 9.97
N SER A 115 -17.55 8.82 10.80
CA SER A 115 -18.22 9.12 12.08
C SER A 115 -17.31 9.81 13.09
N SER A 116 -16.03 9.44 13.14
CA SER A 116 -15.03 10.06 14.02
C SER A 116 -14.64 11.45 13.52
N LEU A 117 -14.55 11.63 12.19
CA LEU A 117 -14.16 12.88 11.54
C LEU A 117 -15.23 13.97 11.58
N ASN A 118 -16.53 13.61 11.55
CA ASN A 118 -17.62 14.59 11.45
C ASN A 118 -18.05 15.23 12.78
N GLY A 119 -17.83 14.56 13.92
CA GLY A 119 -18.31 15.05 15.21
C GLY A 119 -19.85 15.11 15.30
N THR A 120 -20.40 16.16 15.93
CA THR A 120 -21.85 16.33 16.09
C THR A 120 -22.28 17.77 15.85
N ASN A 121 -23.22 17.96 14.92
CA ASN A 121 -23.76 19.27 14.59
C ASN A 121 -24.44 19.96 15.79
N GLY A 122 -24.13 21.25 15.95
CA GLY A 122 -24.83 22.16 16.85
C GLY A 122 -26.21 22.55 16.30
N ARG A 123 -27.01 23.25 17.11
CA ARG A 123 -28.34 23.74 16.70
C ARG A 123 -28.65 25.09 17.33
N VAL A 124 -29.18 26.02 16.54
CA VAL A 124 -29.71 27.30 17.03
C VAL A 124 -31.21 27.33 16.81
N TYR A 125 -31.97 27.55 17.86
CA TYR A 125 -33.42 27.71 17.80
C TYR A 125 -33.78 29.13 18.20
N GLY A 126 -34.64 29.78 17.43
CA GLY A 126 -35.14 31.13 17.70
C GLY A 126 -36.64 31.14 17.89
N PHE A 127 -37.14 31.91 18.86
CA PHE A 127 -38.55 32.26 18.96
C PHE A 127 -38.68 33.77 19.17
N TYR A 128 -39.74 34.35 18.62
CA TYR A 128 -40.10 35.74 18.90
C TYR A 128 -40.89 35.78 20.21
N ASP A 129 -40.52 36.68 21.13
CA ASP A 129 -41.32 36.96 22.31
C ASP A 129 -42.57 37.79 21.96
N SER A 130 -43.38 38.10 22.97
CA SER A 130 -44.61 38.92 22.82
C SER A 130 -44.35 40.35 22.34
N GLU A 131 -43.10 40.81 22.39
CA GLU A 131 -42.65 42.13 21.93
C GLU A 131 -41.92 42.06 20.59
N LEU A 132 -41.95 40.89 19.91
CA LEU A 132 -41.24 40.59 18.66
C LEU A 132 -39.70 40.61 18.77
N ASN A 133 -39.14 40.44 19.97
CA ASN A 133 -37.69 40.23 20.12
C ASN A 133 -37.35 38.77 19.83
N LEU A 134 -36.34 38.55 18.98
CA LEU A 134 -35.84 37.21 18.66
C LEU A 134 -34.96 36.69 19.79
N THR A 135 -35.46 35.74 20.59
CA THR A 135 -34.66 35.00 21.58
C THR A 135 -34.06 33.76 20.93
N ARG A 136 -32.74 33.57 21.03
CA ARG A 136 -32.03 32.42 20.46
C ARG A 136 -31.46 31.52 21.56
N THR A 137 -31.75 30.22 21.49
CA THR A 137 -31.09 29.18 22.28
C THR A 137 -30.13 28.41 21.37
N ARG A 138 -28.87 28.25 21.82
CA ARG A 138 -27.81 27.56 21.05
C ARG A 138 -27.39 26.30 21.79
N LYS A 139 -27.37 25.18 21.07
CA LYS A 139 -26.62 23.97 21.39
C LYS A 139 -25.35 24.01 20.55
N GLU A 140 -24.19 24.07 21.20
CA GLU A 140 -22.91 24.11 20.49
C GLU A 140 -22.67 22.82 19.70
N ALA A 141 -21.92 22.95 18.61
CA ALA A 141 -21.39 21.81 17.87
C ALA A 141 -20.24 21.16 18.66
N ILE A 142 -20.01 19.88 18.39
CA ILE A 142 -18.83 19.14 18.87
C ILE A 142 -18.02 18.81 17.63
N ASN A 143 -16.78 19.26 17.57
CA ASN A 143 -15.89 18.96 16.45
C ASN A 143 -15.61 17.46 16.38
N GLY A 144 -15.32 16.97 15.17
CA GLY A 144 -14.77 15.63 15.01
C GLY A 144 -13.35 15.52 15.56
N TYR A 145 -12.86 14.30 15.58
CA TYR A 145 -11.51 13.97 16.01
C TYR A 145 -10.51 14.07 14.85
N SER A 146 -9.24 14.24 15.20
CA SER A 146 -8.14 14.15 14.24
C SER A 146 -7.63 12.72 14.17
N ILE A 147 -7.29 12.27 12.96
CA ILE A 147 -6.76 10.94 12.70
C ILE A 147 -5.28 11.08 12.38
N VAL A 148 -4.44 10.34 13.10
CA VAL A 148 -3.01 10.21 12.81
C VAL A 148 -2.83 8.90 12.05
N SER A 149 -2.41 9.00 10.79
CA SER A 149 -2.14 7.84 9.94
C SER A 149 -0.77 7.24 10.22
N THR A 150 -0.60 5.94 9.97
CA THR A 150 0.69 5.26 9.94
C THR A 150 1.48 5.54 8.66
N ILE A 151 0.83 6.12 7.64
CA ILE A 151 1.47 6.41 6.35
C ILE A 151 2.54 7.48 6.56
N ASP A 152 3.79 7.12 6.25
CA ASP A 152 4.87 8.07 6.21
C ASP A 152 4.87 8.78 4.85
N SER A 153 4.68 10.10 4.89
CA SER A 153 4.54 10.90 3.67
C SER A 153 5.78 10.90 2.76
N ASN A 154 6.98 10.66 3.30
CA ASN A 154 8.21 10.56 2.51
C ASN A 154 8.29 9.18 1.85
N ILE A 155 8.07 8.11 2.61
CA ILE A 155 8.09 6.73 2.10
C ILE A 155 7.00 6.55 1.03
N GLN A 156 5.78 6.99 1.31
CA GLN A 156 4.68 6.96 0.35
C GLN A 156 5.05 7.67 -0.96
N ARG A 157 5.65 8.86 -0.88
CA ARG A 157 6.04 9.63 -2.07
C ARG A 157 7.11 8.91 -2.89
N ILE A 158 8.13 8.36 -2.23
CA ILE A 158 9.18 7.58 -2.89
C ILE A 158 8.59 6.37 -3.62
N VAL A 159 7.68 5.65 -2.96
CA VAL A 159 6.98 4.51 -3.56
C VAL A 159 6.17 4.94 -4.79
N GLU A 160 5.38 6.01 -4.69
CA GLU A 160 4.57 6.54 -5.81
C GLU A 160 5.45 7.02 -6.98
N GLU A 161 6.60 7.65 -6.70
CA GLU A 161 7.56 8.08 -7.73
C GLU A 161 8.16 6.89 -8.48
N HIS A 162 8.52 5.81 -7.77
CA HIS A 162 9.02 4.58 -8.40
C HIS A 162 7.93 3.87 -9.22
N ILE A 163 6.68 3.84 -8.74
CA ILE A 163 5.54 3.31 -9.50
C ILE A 163 5.31 4.14 -10.78
N LYS A 164 5.32 5.46 -10.67
CA LYS A 164 5.17 6.37 -11.82
C LYS A 164 6.26 6.13 -12.86
N LYS A 165 7.52 6.08 -12.43
CA LYS A 165 8.66 5.78 -13.30
C LYS A 165 8.52 4.41 -13.98
N PHE A 166 8.08 3.40 -13.24
CA PHE A 166 7.81 2.08 -13.82
C PHE A 166 6.74 2.15 -14.91
N GLN A 167 5.66 2.91 -14.69
CA GLN A 167 4.59 3.08 -15.67
C GLN A 167 5.09 3.79 -16.93
N GLU A 168 5.97 4.79 -16.79
CA GLU A 168 6.58 5.52 -17.91
C GLU A 168 7.58 4.67 -18.72
N GLU A 169 8.37 3.81 -18.06
CA GLU A 169 9.45 3.04 -18.71
C GLU A 169 9.01 1.67 -19.25
N ILE A 170 8.14 0.97 -18.52
CA ILE A 170 7.77 -0.42 -18.80
C ILE A 170 6.25 -0.56 -19.03
N GLY A 171 5.45 0.10 -18.20
CA GLY A 171 3.99 0.01 -18.23
C GLY A 171 3.45 -1.32 -17.70
N ALA A 172 2.36 -1.26 -16.95
CA ALA A 172 1.52 -2.39 -16.61
C ALA A 172 0.06 -1.95 -16.47
N ASN A 173 -0.86 -2.92 -16.35
CA ASN A 173 -2.26 -2.59 -16.04
C ASN A 173 -2.38 -2.11 -14.60
N ASN A 174 -1.84 -2.86 -13.65
CA ASN A 174 -1.71 -2.42 -12.26
C ASN A 174 -0.29 -2.64 -11.75
N VAL A 175 0.20 -1.67 -10.99
CA VAL A 175 1.41 -1.79 -10.17
C VAL A 175 0.99 -1.38 -8.77
N SER A 176 1.20 -2.25 -7.79
CA SER A 176 0.92 -1.93 -6.40
C SER A 176 2.08 -2.32 -5.50
N VAL A 177 2.30 -1.48 -4.49
CA VAL A 177 3.35 -1.67 -3.48
C VAL A 177 2.75 -1.43 -2.10
N ILE A 178 3.01 -2.35 -1.18
CA ILE A 178 2.78 -2.17 0.26
C ILE A 178 4.13 -2.23 0.97
N VAL A 179 4.36 -1.28 1.88
CA VAL A 179 5.46 -1.28 2.84
C VAL A 179 4.85 -1.28 4.23
N SER A 180 5.22 -2.25 5.06
CA SER A 180 4.63 -2.45 6.39
C SER A 180 5.69 -2.80 7.43
N ASN A 181 5.39 -2.49 8.70
CA ASN A 181 6.16 -2.99 9.83
C ASN A 181 5.62 -4.37 10.25
N PRO A 182 6.45 -5.42 10.23
CA PRO A 182 5.99 -6.74 10.59
C PRO A 182 5.71 -6.91 12.08
N ASN A 183 6.22 -6.04 12.95
CA ASN A 183 6.16 -6.17 14.41
C ASN A 183 4.97 -5.45 15.06
N ASN A 184 4.15 -4.73 14.30
CA ASN A 184 2.95 -4.08 14.82
C ASN A 184 1.79 -3.99 13.81
N GLY A 185 2.01 -4.30 12.52
CA GLY A 185 0.97 -4.22 11.49
C GLY A 185 0.77 -2.83 10.88
N GLU A 186 1.57 -1.83 11.26
CA GLU A 186 1.52 -0.50 10.65
C GLU A 186 1.87 -0.57 9.16
N ILE A 187 1.05 0.08 8.33
CA ILE A 187 1.35 0.27 6.92
C ILE A 187 2.04 1.64 6.75
N TYR A 188 3.30 1.64 6.34
CA TYR A 188 4.07 2.85 6.08
C TYR A 188 3.78 3.45 4.71
N ALA A 189 3.51 2.61 3.72
CA ALA A 189 3.07 3.04 2.41
C ALA A 189 2.16 2.00 1.75
N MET A 190 1.14 2.48 1.04
CA MET A 190 0.27 1.68 0.20
C MET A 190 -0.09 2.49 -1.03
N ALA A 191 0.43 2.09 -2.18
CA ALA A 191 0.31 2.87 -3.41
C ALA A 191 -0.01 1.97 -4.60
N THR A 192 -0.73 2.55 -5.56
CA THR A 192 -0.99 1.93 -6.86
C THR A 192 -0.70 2.90 -8.00
N ASN A 193 -0.59 2.40 -9.23
CA ASN A 193 -0.42 3.24 -10.43
C ASN A 193 -1.68 4.03 -10.85
N LEU A 194 -2.80 3.88 -10.14
CA LEU A 194 -4.06 4.56 -10.42
C LEU A 194 -4.37 5.71 -9.43
N GLY A 195 -3.33 6.39 -8.92
CA GLY A 195 -3.48 7.50 -7.97
C GLY A 195 -4.23 8.71 -8.55
N PHE A 196 -4.99 9.44 -7.74
CA PHE A 196 -5.85 10.53 -8.23
C PHE A 196 -5.81 11.74 -7.29
N ASP A 197 -6.04 12.94 -7.82
CA ASP A 197 -6.07 14.15 -7.00
C ASP A 197 -7.32 14.13 -6.11
N LEU A 198 -7.11 14.11 -4.78
CA LEU A 198 -8.19 14.12 -3.80
C LEU A 198 -8.99 15.42 -3.81
N ASN A 199 -8.41 16.52 -4.31
CA ASN A 199 -9.14 17.79 -4.50
C ASN A 199 -9.98 17.81 -5.79
N ASN A 200 -9.72 16.88 -6.73
CA ASN A 200 -10.49 16.71 -7.96
C ASN A 200 -10.75 15.22 -8.27
N PRO A 201 -11.47 14.51 -7.38
CA PRO A 201 -11.51 13.04 -7.40
C PRO A 201 -12.30 12.46 -8.58
N TYR A 202 -13.00 13.29 -9.35
CA TYR A 202 -13.75 12.87 -10.54
C TYR A 202 -12.97 13.09 -11.85
N ASP A 203 -11.72 13.53 -11.76
CA ASP A 203 -10.87 13.81 -12.90
C ASP A 203 -10.25 12.54 -13.50
N LEU A 204 -10.64 12.24 -14.73
CA LEU A 204 -10.13 11.10 -15.49
C LEU A 204 -8.98 11.48 -16.45
N SER A 205 -8.59 12.75 -16.52
CA SER A 205 -7.61 13.26 -17.49
C SER A 205 -6.20 12.69 -17.32
N ALA A 206 -5.90 12.10 -16.15
CA ALA A 206 -4.66 11.36 -15.93
C ALA A 206 -4.58 10.02 -16.69
N TYR A 207 -5.74 9.47 -17.09
CA TYR A 207 -5.86 8.12 -17.65
C TYR A 207 -6.46 8.06 -19.05
N TYR A 208 -7.18 9.11 -19.44
CA TYR A 208 -7.91 9.18 -20.71
C TYR A 208 -7.75 10.56 -21.32
N ASP A 209 -7.72 10.63 -22.66
CA ASP A 209 -7.68 11.90 -23.35
C ASP A 209 -9.06 12.60 -23.37
N GLU A 210 -9.08 13.90 -23.69
CA GLU A 210 -10.29 14.72 -23.69
C GLU A 210 -11.37 14.17 -24.65
N VAL A 211 -10.97 13.58 -25.77
CA VAL A 211 -11.88 13.03 -26.77
C VAL A 211 -12.49 11.73 -26.27
N GLU A 212 -11.69 10.87 -25.64
CA GLU A 212 -12.14 9.64 -24.99
C GLU A 212 -13.17 9.97 -23.91
N ILE A 213 -12.85 10.87 -22.98
CA ILE A 213 -13.76 11.28 -21.89
C ILE A 213 -15.07 11.87 -22.44
N ALA A 214 -14.99 12.72 -23.46
CA ALA A 214 -16.17 13.31 -24.09
C ALA A 214 -17.06 12.28 -24.82
N SER A 215 -16.47 11.17 -25.27
CA SER A 215 -17.17 10.09 -25.98
C SER A 215 -17.72 9.00 -25.06
N MET A 216 -17.29 8.92 -23.80
CA MET A 216 -17.75 7.90 -22.85
C MET A 216 -19.23 8.04 -22.53
N SER A 217 -19.93 6.91 -22.49
CA SER A 217 -21.26 6.85 -21.87
C SER A 217 -21.16 7.09 -20.37
N GLU A 218 -22.26 7.47 -19.73
CA GLU A 218 -22.28 7.64 -18.26
C GLU A 218 -21.90 6.34 -17.51
N GLU A 219 -22.30 5.18 -18.05
CA GLU A 219 -21.91 3.87 -17.50
C GLU A 219 -20.40 3.62 -17.63
N ASP A 220 -19.79 4.02 -18.74
CA ASP A 220 -18.35 3.86 -18.94
C ASP A 220 -17.54 4.81 -18.06
N LYS A 221 -18.01 6.05 -17.87
CA LYS A 221 -17.40 7.01 -16.92
C LYS A 221 -17.47 6.48 -15.49
N GLU A 222 -18.62 5.94 -15.07
CA GLU A 222 -18.78 5.36 -13.75
C GLU A 222 -17.81 4.18 -13.54
N LYS A 223 -17.64 3.31 -14.55
CA LYS A 223 -16.67 2.21 -14.49
C LYS A 223 -15.23 2.73 -14.40
N ALA A 224 -14.88 3.74 -15.19
CA ALA A 224 -13.54 4.35 -15.17
C ALA A 224 -13.23 4.96 -13.80
N LEU A 225 -14.17 5.71 -13.24
CA LEU A 225 -14.05 6.31 -11.90
C LEU A 225 -13.93 5.25 -10.81
N ASN A 226 -14.79 4.23 -10.82
CA ASN A 226 -14.68 3.12 -9.86
C ASN A 226 -13.35 2.37 -9.99
N SER A 227 -12.83 2.18 -11.21
CA SER A 227 -11.52 1.58 -11.41
C SER A 227 -10.39 2.43 -10.84
N MET A 228 -10.48 3.75 -10.95
CA MET A 228 -9.49 4.70 -10.41
C MET A 228 -9.53 4.77 -8.89
N TRP A 229 -10.72 4.81 -8.29
CA TRP A 229 -10.89 4.90 -6.83
C TRP A 229 -10.60 3.62 -6.08
N ARG A 230 -10.75 2.46 -6.75
CA ARG A 230 -10.59 1.16 -6.12
C ARG A 230 -9.15 0.92 -5.66
N ASN A 231 -9.00 0.50 -4.42
CA ASN A 231 -7.70 0.16 -3.86
C ASN A 231 -7.33 -1.30 -4.20
N PHE A 232 -6.52 -1.48 -5.24
CA PHE A 232 -6.06 -2.81 -5.70
C PHE A 232 -5.46 -3.67 -4.57
N SER A 233 -4.75 -3.06 -3.63
CA SER A 233 -4.03 -3.73 -2.55
C SER A 233 -4.93 -4.53 -1.60
N ILE A 234 -6.18 -4.09 -1.42
CA ILE A 234 -7.15 -4.69 -0.49
C ILE A 234 -8.38 -5.26 -1.20
N SER A 235 -8.72 -4.76 -2.38
CA SER A 235 -9.95 -5.11 -3.10
C SER A 235 -9.74 -6.13 -4.20
N ASP A 236 -8.55 -6.22 -4.80
CA ASP A 236 -8.26 -7.16 -5.89
C ASP A 236 -7.66 -8.45 -5.38
N THR A 237 -8.04 -9.54 -6.03
CA THR A 237 -7.58 -10.88 -5.68
C THR A 237 -6.87 -11.53 -6.86
N TYR A 238 -5.82 -12.28 -6.57
CA TYR A 238 -5.03 -12.98 -7.57
C TYR A 238 -4.42 -14.23 -6.96
N GLU A 239 -4.00 -15.17 -7.81
CA GLU A 239 -3.23 -16.33 -7.36
C GLU A 239 -1.83 -15.86 -6.90
N PRO A 240 -1.43 -16.10 -5.64
CA PRO A 240 -0.14 -15.63 -5.12
C PRO A 240 1.04 -16.34 -5.81
N GLY A 241 0.82 -17.56 -6.29
CA GLY A 241 1.87 -18.39 -6.86
C GLY A 241 2.99 -18.63 -5.87
N SER A 242 4.23 -18.53 -6.33
CA SER A 242 5.39 -18.93 -5.53
C SER A 242 5.65 -18.09 -4.28
N THR A 243 5.03 -16.91 -4.11
CA THR A 243 5.10 -16.16 -2.84
C THR A 243 4.37 -16.88 -1.71
N PHE A 244 3.52 -17.86 -2.00
CA PHE A 244 2.82 -18.66 -1.00
C PHE A 244 3.64 -19.84 -0.44
N LYS A 245 4.71 -20.25 -1.12
CA LYS A 245 5.52 -21.43 -0.71
C LYS A 245 6.09 -21.36 0.71
N PRO A 246 6.54 -20.19 1.22
CA PRO A 246 6.98 -20.07 2.61
C PRO A 246 5.91 -20.54 3.60
N PHE A 247 4.63 -20.26 3.35
CA PHE A 247 3.53 -20.67 4.22
C PHE A 247 3.39 -22.20 4.27
N THR A 248 3.40 -22.87 3.12
CA THR A 248 3.36 -24.34 3.03
C THR A 248 4.57 -25.01 3.69
N VAL A 249 5.75 -24.41 3.58
CA VAL A 249 6.92 -24.94 4.29
C VAL A 249 6.80 -24.72 5.80
N ALA A 250 6.32 -23.55 6.21
CA ALA A 250 6.20 -23.18 7.61
C ALA A 250 5.18 -24.07 8.34
N SER A 251 4.00 -24.31 7.77
CA SER A 251 2.99 -25.20 8.34
C SER A 251 3.50 -26.63 8.52
N ALA A 252 4.21 -27.17 7.53
CA ALA A 252 4.75 -28.53 7.65
C ALA A 252 5.92 -28.66 8.64
N LEU A 253 6.73 -27.60 8.82
CA LEU A 253 7.77 -27.56 9.86
C LEU A 253 7.15 -27.51 11.25
N GLU A 254 6.15 -26.65 11.43
CA GLU A 254 5.43 -26.47 12.69
C GLU A 254 4.76 -27.76 13.15
N GLU A 255 4.19 -28.51 12.20
CA GLU A 255 3.55 -29.80 12.45
C GLU A 255 4.53 -30.98 12.44
N HIS A 256 5.83 -30.71 12.39
CA HIS A 256 6.93 -31.69 12.39
C HIS A 256 6.82 -32.77 11.30
N LEU A 257 6.17 -32.47 10.18
CA LEU A 257 6.01 -33.36 9.03
C LEU A 257 7.28 -33.43 8.16
N ILE A 258 8.13 -32.43 8.32
CA ILE A 258 9.45 -32.24 7.73
C ILE A 258 10.39 -31.61 8.75
N THR A 259 11.69 -31.68 8.47
CA THR A 259 12.76 -31.03 9.24
C THR A 259 13.60 -30.16 8.30
N PRO A 260 14.43 -29.23 8.82
CA PRO A 260 15.36 -28.42 8.00
C PRO A 260 16.26 -29.25 7.07
N GLU A 261 16.62 -30.48 7.47
CA GLU A 261 17.47 -31.41 6.72
C GLU A 261 16.70 -32.24 5.69
N THR A 262 15.37 -32.15 5.65
CA THR A 262 14.55 -32.93 4.74
C THR A 262 14.91 -32.59 3.28
N THR A 263 15.08 -33.63 2.47
CA THR A 263 15.41 -33.50 1.04
C THR A 263 14.28 -33.99 0.15
N PHE A 264 14.18 -33.41 -1.05
CA PHE A 264 13.15 -33.72 -2.03
C PHE A 264 13.78 -34.00 -3.40
N GLN A 265 13.16 -34.90 -4.17
CA GLN A 265 13.58 -35.19 -5.54
C GLN A 265 12.73 -34.42 -6.55
N CYS A 266 13.37 -33.54 -7.33
CA CYS A 266 12.74 -32.78 -8.40
C CYS A 266 13.17 -33.29 -9.79
N ASN A 267 12.27 -34.02 -10.44
CA ASN A 267 12.46 -34.49 -11.82
C ASN A 267 11.93 -33.50 -12.88
N GLY A 268 11.55 -32.28 -12.48
CA GLY A 268 10.98 -31.24 -13.35
C GLY A 268 9.48 -31.39 -13.63
N VAL A 269 8.89 -32.54 -13.31
CA VAL A 269 7.46 -32.82 -13.43
C VAL A 269 7.06 -33.85 -12.38
N GLN A 270 5.83 -33.74 -11.88
CA GLN A 270 5.20 -34.73 -11.01
C GLN A 270 3.80 -35.06 -11.54
N ARG A 271 3.42 -36.33 -11.48
CA ARG A 271 2.08 -36.77 -11.88
C ARG A 271 1.20 -36.86 -10.64
N VAL A 272 0.14 -36.05 -10.59
CA VAL A 272 -0.80 -35.98 -9.47
C VAL A 272 -2.22 -36.01 -10.00
N GLY A 273 -3.10 -36.86 -9.46
CA GLY A 273 -4.51 -36.93 -9.85
C GLY A 273 -4.76 -37.16 -11.35
N GLY A 274 -3.81 -37.77 -12.07
CA GLY A 274 -3.88 -37.96 -13.52
C GLY A 274 -3.29 -36.82 -14.37
N HIS A 275 -2.89 -35.70 -13.75
CA HIS A 275 -2.29 -34.54 -14.41
C HIS A 275 -0.77 -34.51 -14.26
N ASN A 276 -0.07 -33.99 -15.28
CA ASN A 276 1.36 -33.71 -15.22
C ASN A 276 1.59 -32.25 -14.81
N ILE A 277 2.02 -32.04 -13.58
CA ILE A 277 2.29 -30.71 -13.01
C ILE A 277 3.79 -30.43 -13.12
N ARG A 278 4.16 -29.32 -13.78
CA ARG A 278 5.56 -28.99 -14.11
C ARG A 278 6.20 -28.08 -13.08
N CYS A 279 7.52 -28.21 -12.95
CA CYS A 279 8.39 -27.23 -12.31
C CYS A 279 9.00 -26.30 -13.36
N ASN A 280 9.55 -25.17 -12.93
CA ASN A 280 10.35 -24.26 -13.77
C ASN A 280 11.62 -24.91 -14.33
N ALA A 281 12.22 -25.87 -13.60
CA ALA A 281 13.39 -26.62 -14.03
C ALA A 281 13.44 -28.01 -13.38
N ARG A 282 14.38 -28.85 -13.82
CA ARG A 282 14.74 -30.11 -13.15
C ARG A 282 15.86 -29.82 -12.14
N HIS A 283 15.54 -29.81 -10.85
CA HIS A 283 16.52 -29.44 -9.81
C HIS A 283 17.32 -30.62 -9.24
N GLY A 284 16.93 -31.87 -9.52
CA GLY A 284 17.54 -33.03 -8.87
C GLY A 284 17.14 -33.11 -7.40
N THR A 285 18.04 -33.59 -6.56
CA THR A 285 17.83 -33.59 -5.10
C THR A 285 18.05 -32.18 -4.55
N VAL A 286 17.09 -31.66 -3.80
CA VAL A 286 17.16 -30.34 -3.15
C VAL A 286 16.86 -30.47 -1.66
N THR A 287 17.55 -29.69 -0.84
CA THR A 287 17.20 -29.50 0.57
C THR A 287 15.92 -28.68 0.72
N LEU A 288 15.35 -28.61 1.93
CA LEU A 288 14.18 -27.78 2.21
C LEU A 288 14.45 -26.30 1.88
N ALA A 289 15.57 -25.73 2.33
CA ALA A 289 15.96 -24.36 2.01
C ALA A 289 16.14 -24.15 0.49
N GLN A 290 16.80 -25.09 -0.20
CA GLN A 290 16.96 -25.04 -1.65
C GLN A 290 15.63 -25.13 -2.40
N SER A 291 14.62 -25.81 -1.82
CA SER A 291 13.29 -25.91 -2.42
C SER A 291 12.60 -24.55 -2.51
N LEU A 292 12.77 -23.68 -1.50
CA LEU A 292 12.31 -22.29 -1.52
C LEU A 292 13.18 -21.43 -2.45
N MET A 293 14.51 -21.51 -2.30
CA MET A 293 15.49 -20.75 -3.07
C MET A 293 15.33 -20.91 -4.59
N LYS A 294 15.16 -22.17 -5.05
CA LYS A 294 14.99 -22.53 -6.46
C LYS A 294 13.52 -22.56 -6.90
N SER A 295 12.59 -22.27 -5.99
CA SER A 295 11.14 -22.27 -6.24
C SER A 295 10.63 -23.62 -6.79
N CYS A 296 10.95 -24.73 -6.12
CA CYS A 296 10.67 -26.08 -6.58
C CYS A 296 9.20 -26.52 -6.34
N ASN A 297 8.38 -26.61 -7.40
CA ASN A 297 6.97 -27.05 -7.27
C ASN A 297 6.82 -28.51 -6.78
N PRO A 298 7.61 -29.51 -7.25
CA PRO A 298 7.53 -30.88 -6.74
C PRO A 298 7.79 -31.03 -5.24
N SER A 299 8.71 -30.24 -4.69
CA SER A 299 8.91 -30.21 -3.23
C SER A 299 7.65 -29.75 -2.51
N MET A 300 7.00 -28.68 -2.99
CA MET A 300 5.77 -28.17 -2.40
C MET A 300 4.62 -29.19 -2.50
N MET A 301 4.47 -29.86 -3.65
CA MET A 301 3.47 -30.91 -3.80
C MET A 301 3.70 -32.07 -2.83
N ALA A 302 4.96 -32.46 -2.60
CA ALA A 302 5.30 -33.49 -1.63
C ALA A 302 5.05 -33.05 -0.18
N ILE A 303 5.24 -31.76 0.13
CA ILE A 303 4.91 -31.18 1.44
C ILE A 303 3.39 -31.12 1.63
N GLY A 304 2.65 -30.58 0.66
CA GLY A 304 1.18 -30.54 0.70
C GLY A 304 0.55 -31.94 0.79
N GLU A 305 1.14 -32.96 0.16
CA GLU A 305 0.71 -34.35 0.32
C GLU A 305 0.89 -34.86 1.76
N LYS A 306 1.97 -34.45 2.45
CA LYS A 306 2.20 -34.80 3.87
C LYS A 306 1.23 -34.09 4.80
N GLU A 307 0.92 -32.82 4.52
CA GLU A 307 -0.06 -32.05 5.29
C GLU A 307 -1.47 -32.62 5.14
N GLY A 308 -1.83 -32.98 3.90
CA GLY A 308 -3.20 -33.33 3.57
C GLY A 308 -4.13 -32.11 3.55
N ALA A 309 -5.34 -32.31 3.02
CA ALA A 309 -6.29 -31.22 2.76
C ALA A 309 -6.71 -30.47 4.04
N SER A 310 -6.96 -31.21 5.12
CA SER A 310 -7.48 -30.64 6.37
C SER A 310 -6.48 -29.71 7.06
N LEU A 311 -5.22 -30.16 7.17
CA LEU A 311 -4.15 -29.36 7.79
C LEU A 311 -3.79 -28.15 6.93
N PHE A 312 -3.66 -28.34 5.61
CA PHE A 312 -3.40 -27.26 4.67
C PHE A 312 -4.47 -26.17 4.76
N HIS A 313 -5.75 -26.55 4.75
CA HIS A 313 -6.86 -25.61 4.89
C HIS A 313 -6.88 -24.92 6.26
N THR A 314 -6.57 -25.64 7.34
CA THR A 314 -6.47 -25.07 8.69
C THR A 314 -5.39 -23.99 8.76
N TYR A 315 -4.21 -24.24 8.18
CA TYR A 315 -3.14 -23.24 8.15
C TYR A 315 -3.45 -22.05 7.22
N GLN A 316 -4.21 -22.26 6.13
CA GLN A 316 -4.71 -21.11 5.35
C GLN A 316 -5.54 -20.16 6.22
N ASP A 317 -6.44 -20.70 7.05
CA ASP A 317 -7.20 -19.89 8.00
C ASP A 317 -6.30 -19.27 9.10
N HIS A 318 -5.31 -20.03 9.59
CA HIS A 318 -4.36 -19.59 10.61
C HIS A 318 -3.52 -18.39 10.15
N PHE A 319 -3.17 -18.33 8.86
CA PHE A 319 -2.49 -17.21 8.22
C PHE A 319 -3.43 -16.12 7.67
N PHE A 320 -4.72 -16.15 8.03
CA PHE A 320 -5.73 -15.16 7.63
C PHE A 320 -6.05 -15.10 6.12
N PHE A 321 -5.86 -16.19 5.39
CA PHE A 321 -6.34 -16.30 4.02
C PHE A 321 -7.83 -16.68 3.98
N GLY A 322 -8.56 -16.19 2.97
CA GLY A 322 -9.98 -16.50 2.80
C GLY A 322 -10.93 -15.72 3.71
N LYS A 323 -10.40 -14.74 4.46
CA LYS A 323 -11.16 -13.84 5.33
C LYS A 323 -10.56 -12.43 5.33
N LYS A 324 -11.34 -11.45 5.76
CA LYS A 324 -10.86 -10.08 5.94
C LYS A 324 -9.76 -10.04 7.00
N THR A 325 -8.66 -9.36 6.69
CA THR A 325 -7.60 -9.04 7.64
C THR A 325 -8.07 -8.04 8.69
N GLY A 326 -9.08 -7.24 8.37
CA GLY A 326 -9.58 -6.18 9.24
C GLY A 326 -8.81 -4.87 9.08
N VAL A 327 -8.04 -4.71 7.98
CA VAL A 327 -7.46 -3.40 7.65
C VAL A 327 -8.55 -2.33 7.67
N ASP A 328 -8.23 -1.21 8.30
CA ASP A 328 -9.13 -0.10 8.60
C ASP A 328 -9.42 0.79 7.38
N LEU A 329 -9.78 0.11 6.28
CA LEU A 329 -10.13 0.68 4.99
C LEU A 329 -11.39 -0.02 4.43
N PRO A 330 -12.27 0.69 3.69
CA PRO A 330 -13.44 0.09 3.07
C PRO A 330 -13.04 -0.74 1.83
N GLY A 331 -13.90 -1.66 1.42
CA GLY A 331 -13.72 -2.40 0.17
C GLY A 331 -12.74 -3.58 0.24
N GLU A 332 -12.35 -4.03 1.44
CA GLU A 332 -11.52 -5.23 1.60
C GLU A 332 -12.23 -6.50 1.07
N SER A 333 -11.53 -7.26 0.25
CA SER A 333 -11.96 -8.58 -0.24
C SER A 333 -11.45 -9.71 0.66
N GLU A 334 -12.24 -10.78 0.76
CA GLU A 334 -11.90 -11.98 1.55
C GLU A 334 -10.97 -12.94 0.80
N GLY A 335 -10.75 -12.75 -0.51
CA GLY A 335 -10.11 -13.75 -1.35
C GLY A 335 -11.08 -14.88 -1.75
N ILE A 336 -10.56 -15.91 -2.41
CA ILE A 336 -11.33 -17.08 -2.86
C ILE A 336 -10.50 -18.33 -2.61
N LEU A 337 -10.84 -19.08 -1.56
CA LEU A 337 -10.21 -20.36 -1.25
C LEU A 337 -11.00 -21.54 -1.79
N ILE A 338 -10.30 -22.65 -2.04
CA ILE A 338 -10.94 -23.94 -2.27
C ILE A 338 -11.35 -24.48 -0.90
N SER A 339 -12.62 -24.81 -0.73
CA SER A 339 -13.11 -25.41 0.51
C SER A 339 -12.47 -26.78 0.76
N GLU A 340 -12.27 -27.13 2.04
CA GLU A 340 -11.62 -28.39 2.46
C GLU A 340 -12.17 -29.63 1.73
N ASP A 341 -13.49 -29.74 1.56
CA ASP A 341 -14.16 -30.86 0.89
C ASP A 341 -13.83 -30.98 -0.61
N LYS A 342 -13.36 -29.90 -1.22
CA LYS A 342 -12.98 -29.79 -2.64
C LYS A 342 -11.47 -29.74 -2.85
N LEU A 343 -10.66 -29.71 -1.79
CA LEU A 343 -9.21 -29.85 -1.85
C LEU A 343 -8.82 -31.31 -2.12
N HIS A 344 -9.18 -31.81 -3.29
CA HIS A 344 -8.73 -33.12 -3.74
C HIS A 344 -7.22 -33.09 -4.08
N VAL A 345 -6.65 -34.24 -4.40
CA VAL A 345 -5.19 -34.40 -4.58
C VAL A 345 -4.58 -33.42 -5.60
N THR A 346 -5.31 -33.05 -6.66
CA THR A 346 -4.82 -32.12 -7.69
C THR A 346 -4.87 -30.69 -7.19
N GLU A 347 -6.00 -30.29 -6.59
CA GLU A 347 -6.23 -28.96 -6.04
C GLU A 347 -5.29 -28.67 -4.87
N LEU A 348 -5.07 -29.64 -3.98
CA LEU A 348 -4.08 -29.55 -2.89
C LEU A 348 -2.66 -29.40 -3.45
N ALA A 349 -2.31 -30.21 -4.45
CA ALA A 349 -1.00 -30.10 -5.08
C ALA A 349 -0.77 -28.73 -5.71
N THR A 350 -1.73 -28.15 -6.43
CA THR A 350 -1.59 -26.80 -6.98
C THR A 350 -1.61 -25.71 -5.91
N SER A 351 -2.42 -25.88 -4.87
CA SER A 351 -2.53 -24.91 -3.78
C SER A 351 -1.23 -24.84 -2.95
N SER A 352 -0.51 -25.95 -2.80
CA SER A 352 0.80 -26.01 -2.11
C SER A 352 1.85 -25.05 -2.67
N PHE A 353 1.69 -24.58 -3.92
CA PHE A 353 2.56 -23.58 -4.53
C PHE A 353 1.80 -22.33 -5.00
N GLY A 354 0.64 -22.06 -4.38
CA GLY A 354 -0.12 -20.82 -4.53
C GLY A 354 -0.96 -20.72 -5.80
N GLN A 355 -1.44 -21.84 -6.35
CA GLN A 355 -2.34 -21.84 -7.52
C GLN A 355 -3.66 -22.56 -7.22
N GLY A 356 -4.76 -22.09 -7.80
CA GLY A 356 -6.10 -22.62 -7.57
C GLY A 356 -6.94 -21.84 -6.54
N PHE A 357 -6.35 -20.84 -5.89
CA PHE A 357 -7.06 -19.93 -4.98
C PHE A 357 -6.53 -18.51 -5.14
N ASN A 358 -7.34 -17.53 -4.75
CA ASN A 358 -6.98 -16.12 -4.83
C ASN A 358 -6.91 -15.49 -3.43
N VAL A 359 -5.96 -14.57 -3.27
CA VAL A 359 -5.75 -13.77 -2.05
C VAL A 359 -5.58 -12.30 -2.42
N THR A 360 -5.72 -11.40 -1.45
CA THR A 360 -5.38 -9.98 -1.58
C THR A 360 -3.91 -9.73 -1.25
N MET A 361 -3.37 -8.55 -1.59
CA MET A 361 -2.02 -8.18 -1.17
C MET A 361 -1.91 -8.04 0.34
N ILE A 362 -2.93 -7.47 0.98
CA ILE A 362 -2.92 -7.24 2.43
C ILE A 362 -2.94 -8.55 3.24
N GLN A 363 -3.63 -9.60 2.76
CA GLN A 363 -3.56 -10.95 3.34
C GLN A 363 -2.13 -11.52 3.27
N MET A 364 -1.47 -11.40 2.11
CA MET A 364 -0.10 -11.86 1.94
C MET A 364 0.87 -11.10 2.83
N VAL A 365 0.70 -9.78 3.00
CA VAL A 365 1.54 -8.95 3.87
C VAL A 365 1.37 -9.35 5.33
N GLY A 366 0.14 -9.43 5.85
CA GLY A 366 -0.11 -9.82 7.24
C GLY A 366 0.39 -11.23 7.55
N GLY A 367 0.08 -12.19 6.66
CA GLY A 367 0.57 -13.56 6.81
C GLY A 367 2.09 -13.65 6.77
N PHE A 368 2.74 -13.00 5.78
CA PHE A 368 4.19 -13.10 5.61
C PHE A 368 4.94 -12.38 6.74
N ALA A 369 4.42 -11.25 7.23
CA ALA A 369 4.92 -10.58 8.42
C ALA A 369 5.00 -11.55 9.61
N SER A 370 3.93 -12.32 9.85
CA SER A 370 3.92 -13.33 10.93
C SER A 370 4.95 -14.45 10.74
N LEU A 371 5.33 -14.78 9.50
CA LEU A 371 6.39 -15.78 9.24
C LEU A 371 7.79 -15.27 9.55
N VAL A 372 8.01 -13.96 9.54
CA VAL A 372 9.35 -13.36 9.64
C VAL A 372 9.57 -12.57 10.94
N ASN A 373 8.56 -12.41 11.80
CA ASN A 373 8.70 -11.67 13.07
C ASN A 373 8.69 -12.58 14.30
N GLY A 374 9.03 -13.86 14.13
CA GLY A 374 9.00 -14.84 15.22
C GLY A 374 7.65 -15.52 15.44
N GLY A 375 6.66 -15.34 14.55
CA GLY A 375 5.40 -16.08 14.60
C GLY A 375 4.17 -15.26 14.98
N HIS A 376 4.23 -13.94 14.98
CA HIS A 376 3.21 -13.08 15.58
C HIS A 376 2.37 -12.41 14.48
N TYR A 377 1.08 -12.69 14.39
CA TYR A 377 0.21 -12.02 13.44
C TYR A 377 -0.34 -10.73 14.05
N TYR A 378 0.03 -9.59 13.47
CA TYR A 378 -0.53 -8.28 13.77
C TYR A 378 -1.57 -7.90 12.72
N GLN A 379 -2.67 -7.29 13.16
CA GLN A 379 -3.68 -6.78 12.25
C GLN A 379 -3.12 -5.60 11.44
N PRO A 380 -3.08 -5.68 10.10
CA PRO A 380 -2.63 -4.57 9.28
C PRO A 380 -3.52 -3.34 9.47
N HIS A 381 -2.94 -2.14 9.58
CA HIS A 381 -3.71 -0.91 9.78
C HIS A 381 -3.00 0.34 9.21
N VAL A 382 -3.79 1.34 8.83
CA VAL A 382 -3.35 2.63 8.27
C VAL A 382 -3.57 3.82 9.21
N VAL A 383 -4.29 3.63 10.32
CA VAL A 383 -4.46 4.64 11.38
C VAL A 383 -3.71 4.22 12.63
N LYS A 384 -2.88 5.10 13.15
CA LYS A 384 -2.11 4.90 14.37
C LYS A 384 -2.95 5.24 15.61
N GLU A 385 -3.50 6.45 15.63
CA GLU A 385 -4.29 6.96 16.75
C GLU A 385 -5.34 7.98 16.30
N ILE A 386 -6.34 8.16 17.15
CA ILE A 386 -7.38 9.18 17.04
C ILE A 386 -7.22 10.12 18.23
N VAL A 387 -7.16 11.42 17.95
CA VAL A 387 -6.89 12.46 18.96
C VAL A 387 -7.95 13.56 18.95
N THR A 388 -8.17 14.19 20.10
CA THR A 388 -9.01 15.38 20.21
C THR A 388 -8.36 16.60 19.55
N ASP A 389 -9.13 17.69 19.41
CA ASP A 389 -8.63 19.00 19.01
C ASP A 389 -7.54 19.56 19.96
N GLN A 390 -7.51 19.10 21.21
CA GLN A 390 -6.50 19.44 22.21
C GLN A 390 -5.28 18.49 22.19
N GLY A 391 -5.25 17.50 21.29
CA GLY A 391 -4.17 16.53 21.17
C GLY A 391 -4.23 15.37 22.19
N THR A 392 -5.35 15.16 22.87
CA THR A 392 -5.53 14.00 23.75
C THR A 392 -5.89 12.76 22.92
N THR A 393 -5.10 11.70 23.01
CA THR A 393 -5.43 10.39 22.42
C THR A 393 -6.69 9.80 23.03
N ILE A 394 -7.66 9.45 22.18
CA ILE A 394 -8.93 8.82 22.59
C ILE A 394 -8.99 7.34 22.20
N ASP A 395 -8.24 6.97 21.17
CA ASP A 395 -8.14 5.61 20.64
C ASP A 395 -6.77 5.46 19.99
N GLU A 396 -6.11 4.33 20.19
CA GLU A 396 -4.80 4.00 19.64
C GLU A 396 -4.85 2.54 19.21
N LYS A 397 -4.31 2.22 18.03
CA LYS A 397 -4.29 0.82 17.59
C LYS A 397 -3.40 0.00 18.50
N GLU A 398 -3.98 -1.08 19.02
CA GLU A 398 -3.26 -2.02 19.86
C GLU A 398 -2.11 -2.65 19.09
N GLN A 399 -0.91 -2.58 19.66
CA GLN A 399 0.31 -3.18 19.12
C GLN A 399 0.55 -4.59 19.65
N TYR A 400 -0.54 -5.34 19.93
CA TYR A 400 -0.45 -6.73 20.40
C TYR A 400 -0.81 -7.69 19.27
N PRO A 401 -0.15 -8.85 19.19
CA PRO A 401 -0.48 -9.84 18.19
C PRO A 401 -1.87 -10.42 18.45
N ILE A 402 -2.66 -10.56 17.39
CA ILE A 402 -4.01 -11.14 17.45
C ILE A 402 -4.01 -12.66 17.22
N ASN A 403 -2.88 -13.21 16.78
CA ASN A 403 -2.67 -14.64 16.63
C ASN A 403 -1.17 -15.01 16.69
N GLU A 404 -0.85 -16.24 17.09
CA GLU A 404 0.49 -16.84 16.98
C GLU A 404 0.45 -17.88 15.85
N THR A 405 1.19 -17.68 14.76
CA THR A 405 1.05 -18.48 13.54
C THR A 405 2.04 -19.63 13.44
N VAL A 406 3.27 -19.43 13.89
CA VAL A 406 4.37 -20.40 13.87
C VAL A 406 5.32 -20.17 15.05
N SER A 407 6.16 -21.14 15.35
CA SER A 407 7.24 -20.99 16.33
C SER A 407 8.36 -20.05 15.85
N THR A 408 9.15 -19.54 16.80
CA THR A 408 10.34 -18.72 16.50
C THR A 408 11.35 -19.50 15.66
N GLU A 409 11.53 -20.80 15.92
CA GLU A 409 12.42 -21.68 15.17
C GLU A 409 11.98 -21.84 13.71
N THR A 410 10.67 -22.03 13.47
CA THR A 410 10.12 -22.05 12.11
C THR A 410 10.34 -20.69 11.43
N SER A 411 10.12 -19.58 12.14
CA SER A 411 10.33 -18.23 11.62
C SER A 411 11.80 -17.97 11.23
N GLU A 412 12.76 -18.37 12.06
CA GLU A 412 14.20 -18.31 11.78
C GLU A 412 14.57 -19.06 10.50
N PHE A 413 14.08 -20.30 10.33
CA PHE A 413 14.31 -21.07 9.13
C PHE A 413 13.77 -20.37 7.88
N ILE A 414 12.55 -19.81 7.94
CA ILE A 414 11.96 -19.08 6.82
C ILE A 414 12.81 -17.86 6.46
N ARG A 415 13.25 -17.07 7.44
CA ARG A 415 14.11 -15.89 7.22
C ARG A 415 15.42 -16.26 6.53
N GLU A 416 16.08 -17.32 6.98
CA GLU A 416 17.30 -17.84 6.35
C GLU A 416 17.05 -18.26 4.89
N ALA A 417 16.00 -19.04 4.65
CA ALA A 417 15.66 -19.49 3.30
C ALA A 417 15.29 -18.31 2.38
N MET A 418 14.61 -17.28 2.90
CA MET A 418 14.26 -16.07 2.16
C MET A 418 15.50 -15.23 1.84
N TYR A 419 16.46 -15.12 2.77
CA TYR A 419 17.75 -14.49 2.54
C TYR A 419 18.51 -15.20 1.40
N LEU A 420 18.64 -16.53 1.46
CA LEU A 420 19.30 -17.33 0.42
C LEU A 420 18.64 -17.17 -0.96
N THR A 421 17.31 -16.99 -0.98
CA THR A 421 16.57 -16.76 -2.22
C THR A 421 16.99 -15.47 -2.92
N VAL A 422 17.35 -14.43 -2.15
CA VAL A 422 17.84 -13.15 -2.66
C VAL A 422 19.36 -13.16 -2.86
N GLN A 423 20.13 -13.89 -2.07
CA GLN A 423 21.59 -13.94 -2.28
C GLN A 423 21.99 -14.73 -3.54
N ASP A 424 21.51 -15.97 -3.63
CA ASP A 424 21.96 -16.94 -4.64
C ASP A 424 20.81 -17.61 -5.40
N GLY A 425 19.57 -17.25 -5.08
CA GLY A 425 18.38 -17.86 -5.64
C GLY A 425 17.67 -17.05 -6.73
N THR A 426 16.38 -17.34 -6.86
CA THR A 426 15.51 -16.75 -7.90
C THR A 426 15.22 -15.26 -7.71
N ALA A 427 15.53 -14.66 -6.56
CA ALA A 427 15.21 -13.27 -6.23
C ALA A 427 16.43 -12.33 -6.22
N LYS A 428 17.56 -12.75 -6.79
CA LYS A 428 18.81 -11.99 -6.82
C LYS A 428 18.71 -10.49 -7.15
N PRO A 429 17.89 -10.04 -8.10
CA PRO A 429 17.79 -8.62 -8.42
C PRO A 429 17.15 -7.76 -7.31
N ALA A 430 16.60 -8.36 -6.25
CA ALA A 430 16.06 -7.64 -5.09
C ALA A 430 17.15 -7.20 -4.09
N GLN A 431 18.40 -7.65 -4.26
CA GLN A 431 19.51 -7.27 -3.39
C GLN A 431 19.66 -5.74 -3.29
N VAL A 432 19.93 -5.26 -2.08
CA VAL A 432 20.35 -3.88 -1.82
C VAL A 432 21.69 -3.93 -1.11
N LYS A 433 22.70 -3.24 -1.67
CA LYS A 433 24.06 -3.28 -1.13
C LYS A 433 24.08 -2.83 0.33
N GLY A 434 24.67 -3.65 1.21
CA GLY A 434 24.80 -3.37 2.63
C GLY A 434 23.60 -3.77 3.48
N TYR A 435 22.54 -4.34 2.89
CA TYR A 435 21.35 -4.78 3.62
C TYR A 435 21.10 -6.27 3.45
N LEU A 436 20.64 -6.90 4.53
CA LEU A 436 20.20 -8.29 4.54
C LEU A 436 18.77 -8.39 4.00
N VAL A 437 18.62 -8.39 2.68
CA VAL A 437 17.32 -8.53 2.02
C VAL A 437 16.99 -10.00 1.84
N GLY A 438 15.79 -10.41 2.23
CA GLY A 438 15.26 -11.74 1.97
C GLY A 438 13.85 -11.66 1.40
N GLY A 439 13.49 -12.63 0.57
CA GLY A 439 12.13 -12.69 0.06
C GLY A 439 11.91 -13.73 -1.02
N LYS A 440 10.72 -13.70 -1.61
CA LYS A 440 10.25 -14.66 -2.59
C LYS A 440 9.61 -13.99 -3.78
N THR A 441 10.01 -14.45 -4.96
CA THR A 441 9.34 -14.10 -6.23
C THR A 441 8.08 -14.92 -6.47
N GLY A 442 7.11 -14.29 -7.10
CA GLY A 442 5.87 -14.88 -7.60
C GLY A 442 5.70 -14.69 -9.10
N THR A 443 5.08 -15.68 -9.74
CA THR A 443 4.61 -15.59 -11.13
C THR A 443 3.39 -16.49 -11.25
N ALA A 444 2.24 -15.89 -11.53
CA ALA A 444 0.98 -16.59 -11.69
C ALA A 444 0.34 -16.19 -13.02
N GLN A 445 -0.10 -17.17 -13.80
CA GLN A 445 -0.73 -16.91 -15.08
C GLN A 445 -2.21 -16.58 -14.87
N LYS A 446 -2.80 -15.63 -15.57
CA LYS A 446 -4.23 -15.33 -15.41
C LYS A 446 -5.09 -16.31 -16.20
N LEU A 447 -6.32 -16.51 -15.73
CA LEU A 447 -7.34 -17.23 -16.49
C LEU A 447 -7.97 -16.32 -17.56
N PRO A 448 -8.30 -16.83 -18.76
CA PRO A 448 -7.91 -18.14 -19.27
C PRO A 448 -6.39 -18.19 -19.57
N ARG A 449 -5.72 -19.28 -19.21
CA ARG A 449 -4.25 -19.43 -19.37
C ARG A 449 -3.79 -19.25 -20.83
N SER A 450 -4.66 -19.52 -21.81
CA SER A 450 -4.39 -19.29 -23.23
C SER A 450 -4.05 -17.83 -23.56
N SER A 451 -4.48 -16.87 -22.74
CA SER A 451 -4.22 -15.44 -22.92
C SER A 451 -2.76 -15.04 -22.67
N LYS A 452 -1.95 -15.90 -22.02
CA LYS A 452 -0.55 -15.61 -21.64
C LYS A 452 -0.40 -14.27 -20.90
N LYS A 453 -1.39 -13.93 -20.09
CA LYS A 453 -1.35 -12.82 -19.13
C LYS A 453 -0.83 -13.33 -17.80
N TYR A 454 -0.10 -12.51 -17.05
CA TYR A 454 0.53 -12.91 -15.80
C TYR A 454 0.46 -11.79 -14.78
N VAL A 455 0.45 -12.21 -13.52
CA VAL A 455 0.80 -11.41 -12.35
C VAL A 455 2.21 -11.82 -11.95
N VAL A 456 3.10 -10.84 -11.78
CA VAL A 456 4.45 -11.05 -11.26
C VAL A 456 4.63 -10.26 -9.97
N SER A 457 5.35 -10.82 -9.01
CA SER A 457 5.44 -10.23 -7.69
C SER A 457 6.74 -10.55 -6.97
N PHE A 458 7.04 -9.78 -5.94
CA PHE A 458 8.09 -10.05 -4.96
C PHE A 458 7.61 -9.60 -3.58
N ILE A 459 7.61 -10.52 -2.62
CA ILE A 459 7.40 -10.23 -1.20
C ILE A 459 8.69 -10.48 -0.43
N GLY A 460 9.07 -9.59 0.47
CA GLY A 460 10.31 -9.73 1.22
C GLY A 460 10.35 -8.93 2.51
N CYS A 461 11.40 -9.16 3.29
CA CYS A 461 11.69 -8.44 4.53
C CYS A 461 13.13 -7.96 4.60
N VAL A 462 13.34 -6.88 5.36
CA VAL A 462 14.65 -6.26 5.60
C VAL A 462 14.72 -5.68 7.01
N PRO A 463 15.85 -5.85 7.73
CA PRO A 463 16.86 -6.88 7.51
C PRO A 463 16.28 -8.27 7.83
N THR A 464 16.87 -9.37 7.35
CA THR A 464 16.27 -10.71 7.55
C THR A 464 16.46 -11.29 8.95
N ASP A 465 17.50 -10.88 9.67
CA ASP A 465 17.86 -11.33 11.01
C ASP A 465 17.10 -10.58 12.12
N ASP A 466 16.65 -9.35 11.85
CA ASP A 466 15.69 -8.61 12.68
C ASP A 466 14.71 -7.80 11.80
N PRO A 467 13.66 -8.42 11.22
CA PRO A 467 12.78 -7.75 10.26
C PRO A 467 12.09 -6.51 10.80
N GLN A 468 12.43 -5.35 10.23
CA GLN A 468 11.80 -4.05 10.52
C GLN A 468 10.83 -3.62 9.41
N VAL A 469 11.02 -4.17 8.21
CA VAL A 469 10.24 -3.80 7.02
C VAL A 469 9.83 -5.06 6.28
N VAL A 470 8.55 -5.16 5.94
CA VAL A 470 8.03 -6.05 4.90
C VAL A 470 7.63 -5.19 3.71
N ILE A 471 8.08 -5.58 2.52
CA ILE A 471 7.68 -4.95 1.25
C ILE A 471 7.05 -5.99 0.35
N TYR A 472 5.91 -5.64 -0.25
CA TYR A 472 5.26 -6.46 -1.24
C TYR A 472 4.96 -5.67 -2.51
N VAL A 473 5.56 -6.10 -3.62
CA VAL A 473 5.37 -5.52 -4.95
C VAL A 473 4.59 -6.52 -5.80
N VAL A 474 3.48 -6.08 -6.39
CA VAL A 474 2.66 -6.84 -7.33
C VAL A 474 2.48 -6.03 -8.61
N ILE A 475 2.74 -6.67 -9.75
CA ILE A 475 2.58 -6.08 -11.07
C ILE A 475 1.63 -6.98 -11.87
N ASP A 476 0.45 -6.46 -12.17
CA ASP A 476 -0.57 -7.12 -12.97
C ASP A 476 -0.42 -6.73 -14.44
N GLU A 477 -0.11 -7.73 -15.28
CA GLU A 477 0.02 -7.59 -16.73
C GLU A 477 1.01 -6.50 -17.18
N VAL A 478 2.30 -6.83 -17.14
CA VAL A 478 3.36 -6.01 -17.75
C VAL A 478 3.10 -5.83 -19.25
N HIS A 479 3.21 -4.59 -19.74
CA HIS A 479 2.95 -4.24 -21.14
C HIS A 479 4.08 -4.70 -22.07
N ASP A 480 5.33 -4.71 -21.60
CA ASP A 480 6.48 -5.27 -22.32
C ASP A 480 6.32 -6.79 -22.51
N GLU A 481 5.99 -7.19 -23.74
CA GLU A 481 5.79 -8.57 -24.19
C GLU A 481 6.93 -9.52 -23.79
N THR A 482 8.18 -9.02 -23.76
CA THR A 482 9.36 -9.85 -23.45
C THR A 482 9.51 -10.10 -21.95
N LYS A 483 8.86 -9.29 -21.11
CA LYS A 483 8.99 -9.33 -19.64
C LYS A 483 7.72 -9.80 -18.93
N LYS A 484 6.65 -10.13 -19.67
CA LYS A 484 5.34 -10.51 -19.11
C LYS A 484 5.36 -11.52 -17.97
N ALA A 485 6.24 -12.51 -18.00
CA ALA A 485 6.35 -13.54 -16.96
C ALA A 485 7.62 -13.40 -16.09
N SER A 486 8.33 -12.27 -16.18
CA SER A 486 9.62 -12.07 -15.52
C SER A 486 9.43 -11.40 -14.16
N SER A 487 9.58 -12.16 -13.08
CA SER A 487 9.59 -11.59 -11.72
C SER A 487 10.78 -10.66 -11.45
N THR A 488 11.78 -10.63 -12.35
CA THR A 488 12.88 -9.66 -12.31
C THR A 488 12.38 -8.22 -12.29
N VAL A 489 11.26 -7.90 -12.96
CA VAL A 489 10.70 -6.54 -12.94
C VAL A 489 10.22 -6.14 -11.53
N ALA A 490 9.58 -7.06 -10.81
CA ALA A 490 9.12 -6.82 -9.44
C ALA A 490 10.31 -6.71 -8.48
N THR A 491 11.28 -7.62 -8.56
CA THR A 491 12.47 -7.57 -7.69
C THR A 491 13.33 -6.33 -7.91
N THR A 492 13.45 -5.85 -9.16
CA THR A 492 14.24 -4.65 -9.47
C THR A 492 13.55 -3.41 -8.91
N LEU A 493 12.23 -3.31 -9.08
CA LEU A 493 11.43 -2.25 -8.48
C LEU A 493 11.54 -2.25 -6.95
N THR A 494 11.48 -3.44 -6.32
CA THR A 494 11.71 -3.58 -4.87
C THR A 494 13.09 -3.08 -4.44
N SER A 495 14.17 -3.48 -5.12
CA SER A 495 15.53 -3.04 -4.79
C SER A 495 15.67 -1.51 -4.86
N GLN A 496 15.08 -0.90 -5.89
CA GLN A 496 15.09 0.55 -6.08
C GLN A 496 14.33 1.28 -4.95
N ILE A 497 13.13 0.81 -4.61
CA ILE A 497 12.34 1.37 -3.52
C ILE A 497 13.07 1.22 -2.18
N LEU A 498 13.49 0.00 -1.84
CA LEU A 498 14.18 -0.29 -0.58
C LEU A 498 15.42 0.59 -0.38
N LYS A 499 16.23 0.76 -1.43
CA LYS A 499 17.43 1.61 -1.40
C LYS A 499 17.11 3.04 -0.93
N ASP A 500 15.97 3.58 -1.34
CA ASP A 500 15.61 4.97 -1.08
C ASP A 500 14.81 5.14 0.23
N ILE A 501 14.05 4.12 0.67
CA ILE A 501 13.20 4.23 1.88
C ILE A 501 13.90 3.80 3.17
N LEU A 502 14.83 2.85 3.14
CA LEU A 502 15.44 2.28 4.36
C LEU A 502 16.08 3.33 5.28
N PRO A 503 16.78 4.36 4.78
CA PRO A 503 17.31 5.43 5.62
C PRO A 503 16.24 6.24 6.37
N PHE A 504 15.03 6.40 5.79
CA PHE A 504 13.91 7.09 6.45
C PHE A 504 13.26 6.24 7.55
N LEU A 505 13.42 4.91 7.44
CA LEU A 505 12.97 3.94 8.44
C LEU A 505 14.04 3.67 9.51
N GLU A 506 15.14 4.44 9.51
CA GLU A 506 16.28 4.27 10.42
C GLU A 506 16.89 2.85 10.37
N VAL A 507 16.68 2.13 9.26
CA VAL A 507 17.34 0.86 8.95
C VAL A 507 18.60 1.19 8.18
N TYR A 508 19.75 0.99 8.82
CA TYR A 508 21.06 1.34 8.25
C TYR A 508 21.79 0.11 7.72
N PRO A 509 22.68 0.28 6.71
CA PRO A 509 23.44 -0.84 6.17
C PRO A 509 24.45 -1.32 7.21
N GLU A 510 24.60 -2.62 7.34
CA GLU A 510 25.47 -3.21 8.36
C GLU A 510 26.96 -3.31 7.94
N GLY A 511 27.34 -2.68 6.83
CA GLY A 511 28.70 -2.79 6.26
C GLY A 511 28.91 -4.06 5.42
N GLU A 512 30.17 -4.39 5.10
CA GLU A 512 30.51 -5.69 4.48
C GLU A 512 30.52 -6.76 5.57
N ILE A 513 29.42 -7.48 5.74
CA ILE A 513 29.34 -8.63 6.65
C ILE A 513 29.57 -9.92 5.87
N GLU A 514 30.63 -10.66 6.21
CA GLU A 514 30.74 -12.08 5.89
C GLU A 514 29.82 -12.87 6.84
N TYR A 515 28.61 -13.17 6.38
CA TYR A 515 27.74 -14.08 7.12
C TYR A 515 28.26 -15.51 6.99
N LYS A 516 28.63 -16.14 8.10
CA LYS A 516 28.79 -17.60 8.18
C LYS A 516 27.41 -18.22 8.32
N VAL A 517 26.62 -18.18 7.25
CA VAL A 517 25.59 -19.21 7.09
C VAL A 517 26.37 -20.50 6.84
N ASP A 518 26.19 -21.53 7.67
CA ASP A 518 26.72 -22.86 7.38
C ASP A 518 25.96 -23.40 6.16
N LEU A 519 26.39 -22.94 4.99
CA LEU A 519 25.80 -23.30 3.71
C LEU A 519 25.85 -24.83 3.58
N PRO A 520 24.75 -25.51 3.22
CA PRO A 520 24.83 -26.91 2.85
C PRO A 520 25.80 -27.02 1.66
N VAL A 521 26.90 -27.75 1.89
CA VAL A 521 27.98 -27.93 0.92
C VAL A 521 27.40 -28.35 -0.44
N ILE A 522 27.60 -27.51 -1.45
CA ILE A 522 27.30 -27.80 -2.84
C ILE A 522 28.24 -28.94 -3.27
N LYS A 523 27.74 -30.18 -3.28
CA LYS A 523 28.38 -31.26 -4.04
C LYS A 523 27.73 -31.28 -5.41
N ASP A 524 28.35 -30.56 -6.35
CA ASP A 524 28.02 -30.74 -7.76
C ASP A 524 28.32 -32.20 -8.14
N GLY A 525 27.30 -32.86 -8.69
CA GLY A 525 27.39 -34.20 -9.22
C GLY A 525 28.26 -34.22 -10.47
N GLU A 526 29.08 -35.27 -10.56
CA GLU A 526 30.03 -35.60 -11.61
C GLU A 526 29.53 -35.30 -13.04
N GLU A 527 30.16 -34.34 -13.71
CA GLU A 527 30.18 -34.28 -15.17
C GLU A 527 31.41 -35.04 -15.70
N GLY A 528 31.14 -36.18 -16.33
CA GLY A 528 31.74 -36.62 -17.58
C GLY A 528 33.27 -36.73 -17.69
N GLN A 529 33.77 -37.96 -17.60
CA GLN A 529 35.06 -38.38 -18.17
C GLN A 529 35.25 -37.90 -19.61
N VAL A 530 36.33 -37.15 -19.89
CA VAL A 530 37.03 -37.20 -21.19
C VAL A 530 38.54 -37.00 -20.98
N GLY A 531 39.32 -38.04 -21.30
CA GLY A 531 40.54 -37.94 -22.11
C GLY A 531 41.86 -37.49 -21.45
N GLU A 532 42.81 -38.42 -21.43
CA GLU A 532 44.21 -38.32 -20.99
C GLU A 532 45.05 -37.19 -21.63
N GLY A 533 46.00 -36.67 -20.85
CA GLY A 533 47.15 -35.90 -21.34
C GLY A 533 48.21 -35.73 -20.25
N GLN A 534 49.22 -36.61 -20.24
CA GLN A 534 50.40 -36.56 -19.36
C GLN A 534 51.34 -35.38 -19.66
N GLN A 535 52.16 -35.06 -18.63
CA GLN A 535 53.43 -34.31 -18.58
C GLN A 535 53.30 -32.99 -17.79
N GLY A 536 54.08 -32.70 -16.75
CA GLY A 536 55.21 -33.38 -16.14
C GLY A 536 55.61 -32.62 -14.87
N GLU A 537 56.29 -33.33 -13.95
CA GLU A 537 56.85 -32.82 -12.71
C GLU A 537 57.91 -31.75 -12.96
N GLN A 538 57.96 -30.73 -12.08
CA GLN A 538 59.19 -30.24 -11.49
C GLN A 538 58.87 -29.41 -10.25
N GLY A 539 59.31 -29.89 -9.08
CA GLY A 539 59.24 -29.16 -7.83
C GLY A 539 60.40 -28.17 -7.66
N ASN A 540 60.29 -27.29 -6.65
CA ASN A 540 61.40 -27.07 -5.73
C ASN A 540 60.93 -26.45 -4.40
N GLN A 541 61.66 -26.85 -3.37
CA GLN A 541 61.67 -26.42 -1.96
C GLN A 541 61.83 -24.89 -1.85
N GLY A 542 61.21 -24.18 -0.91
CA GLY A 542 61.39 -24.25 0.54
C GLY A 542 62.30 -23.09 0.99
N ASN A 543 61.85 -22.22 1.90
CA ASN A 543 62.44 -22.03 3.23
C ASN A 543 61.88 -20.79 3.97
N SER A 544 61.83 -20.97 5.28
CA SER A 544 61.46 -20.07 6.38
C SER A 544 62.33 -18.82 6.55
N GLY A 545 61.79 -17.83 7.28
CA GLY A 545 62.61 -16.83 8.00
C GLY A 545 61.77 -15.72 8.63
N GLU A 546 61.58 -15.80 9.95
CA GLU A 546 61.03 -14.76 10.83
C GLU A 546 61.99 -13.58 11.03
N ASP A 547 61.42 -12.52 11.63
CA ASP A 547 62.00 -11.58 12.59
C ASP A 547 62.40 -10.13 12.22
N ASN A 548 61.62 -9.22 12.83
CA ASN A 548 61.98 -8.07 13.67
C ASN A 548 62.24 -6.67 13.08
N TYR A 549 61.26 -5.79 13.35
CA TYR A 549 61.32 -4.58 14.19
C TYR A 549 62.64 -3.78 14.25
N VAL A 550 62.59 -2.48 13.91
CA VAL A 550 63.00 -1.35 14.78
C VAL A 550 62.31 -0.06 14.32
N GLY A 551 61.73 0.71 15.25
CA GLY A 551 61.22 2.06 15.05
C GLY A 551 62.20 3.16 15.49
N PHE A 552 61.87 4.41 15.15
CA PHE A 552 62.36 5.69 15.71
C PHE A 552 61.24 6.71 15.36
N ASP A 553 60.42 7.18 16.30
CA ASP A 553 60.62 8.19 17.35
C ASP A 553 60.74 9.64 16.86
N ASP A 554 60.07 10.48 17.64
CA ASP A 554 59.51 11.82 17.49
C ASP A 554 60.47 12.98 17.15
N SER A 555 59.90 14.09 16.67
CA SER A 555 59.64 15.27 17.53
C SER A 555 59.56 16.64 16.82
N GLN A 556 58.70 17.50 17.43
CA GLN A 556 58.62 18.98 17.40
C GLN A 556 58.01 19.64 16.14
N ALA A 557 56.81 20.26 16.21
CA ALA A 557 56.35 21.44 16.97
C ALA A 557 56.87 22.77 16.40
N ASP A 558 55.96 23.61 15.85
CA ASP A 558 55.81 25.03 16.17
C ASP A 558 54.65 25.71 15.41
N ALA A 559 54.24 26.86 15.94
CA ALA A 559 52.92 27.49 15.89
C ALA A 559 52.59 28.45 14.71
N ILE A 560 51.28 28.51 14.38
CA ILE A 560 50.32 29.65 14.16
C ILE A 560 50.96 31.08 14.12
N PRO A 561 50.57 32.07 13.24
CA PRO A 561 49.19 32.55 13.08
C PRO A 561 48.66 33.18 11.76
N ASP A 562 47.31 33.24 11.71
CA ASP A 562 46.35 34.20 11.12
C ASP A 562 46.65 34.98 9.83
N THR A 563 45.66 35.00 8.92
CA THR A 563 45.00 36.25 8.48
C THR A 563 43.74 35.99 7.63
N MET A 564 42.70 36.78 7.91
CA MET A 564 41.47 36.97 7.15
C MET A 564 41.72 37.58 5.76
N SER A 565 40.88 37.27 4.76
CA SER A 565 39.97 38.24 4.09
C SER A 565 39.38 37.68 2.78
N ASP A 566 38.09 37.98 2.62
CA ASP A 566 37.18 37.94 1.45
C ASP A 566 36.47 36.64 1.08
#